data_AF-A0A4R4V1M8-F1
#
_entry.id   AF-A0A4R4V1M8-F1
#
_cell.length_a   1.000
_cell.length_b   1.000
_cell.length_c   1.000
_cell.angle_alpha   90.00
_cell.angle_beta   90.00
_cell.angle_gamma   90.00
#
_symmetry.space_group_name_H-M   'P 1'
#
loop_
_entity.id
_entity.type
_entity.pdbx_description
1 polymer ?
#
loop_
_entity_poly.entity_id
_entity_poly.type
_entity_poly.pdbx_seq_one_letter_code
_entity_poly.pdbx_strand_id
1 'polypeptide(L)'
;MSRGSPHSPDVPPSPRMHRHAPPAFARPPPPRARTPERRPMTSVQARPETARPAAAPSSASSQRYRVVWRWHFYAGLFVAPVLLVLAVTGSIYLFKEPFEAWRYQDVRTLAEPVTAPRPLSEQIAAAQSARPGTPVMSVIPPTSPDRTTRVILQGSESGPFAEGISVYVDPGTAEVMGQIDDSATFMRVVRTIHGELMSGTAGDRVVEIAACWALILVATGTYLWWSGRRTRGKSARSGRGRLRRLHLMTGVGGGAVVVFLVLSGLPWSGVWGDGLQRIQGSTGSTAPSADDYPNTSTPPLSGDLSDHPDAKVPWSAERLPVPPSGDEHAGHGSSAGVLQPGALPVEAALAAAKPRIRQCPAAACDVKVLLPDGPRGVYTIVTGHRRDPSAAQTLHVDQYSGRVLVSYGWAEYGVMAKAVEQGIALHEGRRYGTANLIVMLGACLALITLVVTGAWMWWKRRPRGRAGAPARATDRRTAYGVMTIMALLGLLFPLAGITMAAVLLLDWLVLRRIPAAARVFG
;
A
#
# COMPACT_ATOMS: atom_id res chain seq x y z
N MET A 1 4.02 -77.51 -21.55
CA MET A 1 2.81 -77.95 -22.31
C MET A 1 2.01 -76.71 -22.68
N SER A 2 1.27 -76.74 -23.80
CA SER A 2 0.24 -75.82 -24.36
C SER A 2 0.02 -74.40 -23.80
N ARG A 3 -0.42 -73.39 -24.57
CA ARG A 3 -0.60 -73.05 -26.02
C ARG A 3 -1.06 -71.57 -25.99
N GLY A 4 -0.90 -70.71 -27.00
CA GLY A 4 -0.32 -70.83 -28.35
C GLY A 4 -0.21 -69.42 -28.99
N SER A 5 0.27 -69.35 -30.23
CA SER A 5 0.58 -68.13 -31.01
C SER A 5 -0.01 -68.31 -32.44
N PRO A 6 0.23 -67.49 -33.50
CA PRO A 6 0.86 -66.16 -33.62
C PRO A 6 0.24 -65.19 -34.70
N HIS A 7 0.93 -64.05 -34.95
CA HIS A 7 1.27 -63.40 -36.26
C HIS A 7 0.24 -62.99 -37.37
N SER A 8 0.51 -61.78 -37.92
CA SER A 8 0.26 -61.31 -39.32
C SER A 8 1.49 -61.67 -40.24
N PRO A 9 1.54 -61.47 -41.59
CA PRO A 9 1.56 -60.12 -42.22
C PRO A 9 1.23 -60.00 -43.77
N ASP A 10 1.42 -58.78 -44.33
CA ASP A 10 1.86 -58.39 -45.70
C ASP A 10 1.02 -58.61 -47.02
N VAL A 11 1.56 -58.09 -48.14
CA VAL A 11 0.93 -57.41 -49.34
C VAL A 11 1.99 -57.37 -50.50
N PRO A 12 1.77 -57.13 -51.85
CA PRO A 12 0.63 -56.75 -52.74
C PRO A 12 0.37 -57.85 -53.86
N PRO A 13 0.19 -57.68 -55.23
CA PRO A 13 -0.05 -56.54 -56.16
C PRO A 13 -1.05 -56.76 -57.37
N SER A 14 -0.90 -55.93 -58.42
CA SER A 14 -1.57 -55.74 -59.75
C SER A 14 -1.52 -56.95 -60.76
N PRO A 15 -2.19 -56.99 -61.96
CA PRO A 15 -2.57 -55.85 -62.86
C PRO A 15 -3.80 -55.92 -63.87
N ARG A 16 -4.08 -54.74 -64.48
CA ARG A 16 -4.53 -54.42 -65.89
C ARG A 16 -5.81 -54.95 -66.62
N MET A 17 -6.58 -53.96 -67.12
CA MET A 17 -7.19 -53.77 -68.48
C MET A 17 -8.44 -54.50 -68.99
N HIS A 18 -9.35 -53.75 -69.67
CA HIS A 18 -9.81 -53.95 -71.08
C HIS A 18 -10.47 -52.66 -71.66
N ARG A 19 -11.00 -52.68 -72.92
CA ARG A 19 -11.52 -51.54 -73.77
C ARG A 19 -12.82 -51.94 -74.51
N HIS A 20 -13.57 -51.20 -75.36
CA HIS A 20 -13.44 -50.00 -76.27
C HIS A 20 -14.80 -49.21 -76.33
N ALA A 21 -14.93 -47.91 -76.66
CA ALA A 21 -15.00 -47.17 -77.97
C ALA A 21 -16.26 -47.41 -78.86
N PRO A 22 -16.71 -46.55 -79.83
CA PRO A 22 -16.11 -45.33 -80.42
C PRO A 22 -17.12 -44.09 -80.59
N PRO A 23 -17.27 -43.27 -81.69
CA PRO A 23 -17.44 -41.79 -81.58
C PRO A 23 -18.53 -41.07 -82.48
N ALA A 24 -18.58 -39.71 -82.54
CA ALA A 24 -18.53 -38.86 -83.78
C ALA A 24 -19.17 -37.43 -83.77
N PHE A 25 -18.64 -36.58 -84.66
CA PHE A 25 -18.77 -35.12 -84.97
C PHE A 25 -20.12 -34.50 -85.43
N ALA A 26 -20.28 -33.18 -85.20
CA ALA A 26 -20.79 -32.14 -86.14
C ALA A 26 -20.43 -30.70 -85.66
N ARG A 27 -19.52 -29.93 -86.30
CA ARG A 27 -19.65 -28.96 -87.43
C ARG A 27 -20.11 -27.50 -87.08
N PRO A 28 -19.38 -26.42 -87.51
CA PRO A 28 -19.68 -25.00 -87.20
C PRO A 28 -20.22 -24.16 -88.41
N PRO A 29 -20.09 -22.81 -88.44
CA PRO A 29 -21.17 -21.79 -88.43
C PRO A 29 -21.67 -21.33 -89.84
N PRO A 30 -22.49 -20.26 -90.00
CA PRO A 30 -21.96 -18.91 -90.31
C PRO A 30 -22.85 -17.74 -89.72
N PRO A 31 -23.03 -16.48 -90.25
CA PRO A 31 -23.00 -15.29 -89.37
C PRO A 31 -24.18 -14.26 -89.44
N ARG A 32 -24.23 -13.38 -88.42
CA ARG A 32 -24.80 -12.00 -88.34
C ARG A 32 -26.07 -11.62 -89.14
N ALA A 33 -27.11 -11.20 -88.40
CA ALA A 33 -28.09 -10.19 -88.82
C ALA A 33 -27.98 -8.90 -87.96
N ARG A 34 -28.72 -7.84 -88.31
CA ARG A 34 -28.49 -6.45 -87.83
C ARG A 34 -29.32 -6.04 -86.60
N THR A 35 -28.83 -5.03 -85.88
CA THR A 35 -29.55 -4.27 -84.83
C THR A 35 -30.64 -3.35 -85.38
N PRO A 36 -31.77 -3.20 -84.67
CA PRO A 36 -32.57 -1.97 -84.64
C PRO A 36 -32.20 -1.08 -83.44
N GLU A 37 -32.79 0.12 -83.37
CA GLU A 37 -32.33 1.24 -82.54
C GLU A 37 -32.78 1.23 -81.07
N ARG A 38 -32.17 2.14 -80.28
CA ARG A 38 -32.58 2.47 -78.91
C ARG A 38 -33.90 3.25 -78.90
N ARG A 39 -34.78 2.94 -77.94
CA ARG A 39 -35.60 3.95 -77.26
C ARG A 39 -35.28 3.94 -75.76
N PRO A 40 -35.14 5.09 -75.10
CA PRO A 40 -34.86 5.14 -73.66
C PRO A 40 -36.16 4.91 -72.88
N MET A 41 -36.22 3.84 -72.07
CA MET A 41 -37.24 3.70 -71.04
C MET A 41 -36.63 3.89 -69.66
N THR A 42 -37.07 4.97 -69.00
CA THR A 42 -37.06 5.22 -67.55
C THR A 42 -35.85 4.72 -66.76
N SER A 43 -35.03 5.67 -66.32
CA SER A 43 -34.18 5.45 -65.14
C SER A 43 -35.02 4.95 -63.97
N VAL A 44 -34.67 3.78 -63.42
CA VAL A 44 -35.17 3.38 -62.10
C VAL A 44 -34.59 4.38 -61.11
N GLN A 45 -35.43 5.32 -60.65
CA GLN A 45 -35.05 6.22 -59.57
C GLN A 45 -34.74 5.37 -58.34
N ALA A 46 -33.47 5.34 -57.95
CA ALA A 46 -33.10 4.82 -56.64
C ALA A 46 -33.90 5.61 -55.59
N ARG A 47 -34.68 4.92 -54.75
CA ARG A 47 -35.30 5.56 -53.59
C ARG A 47 -34.20 6.30 -52.82
N PRO A 48 -34.39 7.57 -52.44
CA PRO A 48 -33.41 8.24 -51.59
C PRO A 48 -33.23 7.40 -50.33
N GLU A 49 -31.98 7.05 -50.03
CA GLU A 49 -31.64 6.26 -48.86
C GLU A 49 -32.14 7.03 -47.62
N THR A 50 -33.20 6.53 -46.99
CA THR A 50 -33.86 7.25 -45.90
C THR A 50 -32.92 7.32 -44.72
N ALA A 51 -32.28 8.49 -44.58
CA ALA A 51 -31.22 8.75 -43.62
C ALA A 51 -31.63 8.20 -42.24
N ARG A 52 -30.87 7.22 -41.74
CA ARG A 52 -31.13 6.57 -40.46
C ARG A 52 -31.48 7.63 -39.41
N PRO A 53 -32.68 7.62 -38.82
CA PRO A 53 -33.12 8.71 -37.95
C PRO A 53 -32.10 8.90 -36.83
N ALA A 54 -31.59 10.13 -36.72
CA ALA A 54 -30.49 10.46 -35.83
C ALA A 54 -30.82 9.99 -34.41
N ALA A 55 -29.95 9.16 -33.84
CA ALA A 55 -30.24 8.47 -32.58
C ALA A 55 -30.58 9.49 -31.48
N ALA A 56 -31.80 9.43 -30.96
CA ALA A 56 -32.36 10.46 -30.08
C ALA A 56 -31.42 10.80 -28.91
N PRO A 57 -31.24 12.09 -28.58
CA PRO A 57 -30.21 12.53 -27.64
C PRO A 57 -30.38 11.85 -26.28
N SER A 58 -29.39 11.02 -25.93
CA SER A 58 -29.46 10.20 -24.73
C SER A 58 -29.52 11.08 -23.47
N SER A 59 -30.53 10.87 -22.62
CA SER A 59 -30.82 11.72 -21.47
C SER A 59 -29.58 12.01 -20.59
N ALA A 60 -29.50 13.22 -20.04
CA ALA A 60 -28.33 13.69 -19.28
C ALA A 60 -27.99 12.83 -18.03
N SER A 61 -28.92 12.01 -17.54
CA SER A 61 -28.65 10.99 -16.51
C SER A 61 -27.93 9.77 -17.08
N SER A 62 -28.38 9.25 -18.24
CA SER A 62 -27.70 8.16 -18.96
C SER A 62 -26.30 8.56 -19.43
N GLN A 63 -26.11 9.82 -19.80
CA GLN A 63 -24.83 10.37 -20.24
C GLN A 63 -23.81 10.49 -19.09
N ARG A 64 -24.21 11.06 -17.95
CA ARG A 64 -23.38 11.11 -16.73
C ARG A 64 -22.97 9.70 -16.28
N TYR A 65 -23.89 8.74 -16.30
CA TYR A 65 -23.59 7.33 -16.00
C TYR A 65 -22.48 6.76 -16.91
N ARG A 66 -22.53 7.00 -18.22
CA ARG A 66 -21.49 6.53 -19.16
C ARG A 66 -20.12 7.14 -18.88
N VAL A 67 -20.03 8.42 -18.53
CA VAL A 67 -18.76 9.10 -18.23
C VAL A 67 -18.14 8.57 -16.94
N VAL A 68 -18.92 8.46 -15.87
CA VAL A 68 -18.42 7.91 -14.60
C VAL A 68 -18.02 6.44 -14.78
N TRP A 69 -18.76 5.66 -15.57
CA TRP A 69 -18.34 4.30 -15.91
C TRP A 69 -17.07 4.24 -16.76
N ARG A 70 -16.83 5.21 -17.67
CA ARG A 70 -15.58 5.31 -18.44
C ARG A 70 -14.37 5.52 -17.54
N TRP A 71 -14.45 6.48 -16.63
CA TRP A 71 -13.35 6.80 -15.71
C TRP A 71 -13.12 5.71 -14.67
N HIS A 72 -14.18 5.19 -14.05
CA HIS A 72 -14.08 4.04 -13.14
C HIS A 72 -13.45 2.82 -13.83
N PHE A 73 -13.80 2.56 -15.09
CA PHE A 73 -13.20 1.48 -15.88
C PHE A 73 -11.70 1.70 -16.14
N TYR A 74 -11.27 2.88 -16.58
CA TYR A 74 -9.84 3.12 -16.85
C TYR A 74 -9.01 3.15 -15.57
N ALA A 75 -9.43 3.90 -14.55
CA ALA A 75 -8.74 3.92 -13.26
C ALA A 75 -8.60 2.50 -12.71
N GLY A 76 -9.69 1.73 -12.69
CA GLY A 76 -9.71 0.35 -12.23
C GLY A 76 -8.89 -0.61 -13.09
N LEU A 77 -8.60 -0.29 -14.36
CA LEU A 77 -7.70 -1.08 -15.21
C LEU A 77 -6.22 -0.75 -14.93
N PHE A 78 -5.89 0.52 -14.69
CA PHE A 78 -4.51 0.97 -14.46
C PHE A 78 -4.00 0.72 -13.04
N VAL A 79 -4.80 0.97 -12.00
CA VAL A 79 -4.34 0.78 -10.60
C VAL A 79 -4.61 -0.63 -10.05
N ALA A 80 -5.39 -1.47 -10.76
CA ALA A 80 -5.66 -2.85 -10.37
C ALA A 80 -4.41 -3.68 -10.01
N PRO A 81 -3.31 -3.68 -10.80
CA PRO A 81 -2.13 -4.47 -10.46
C PRO A 81 -1.51 -4.04 -9.13
N VAL A 82 -1.39 -2.73 -8.90
CA VAL A 82 -0.85 -2.17 -7.65
C VAL A 82 -1.79 -2.52 -6.48
N LEU A 83 -3.09 -2.23 -6.60
CA LEU A 83 -4.07 -2.54 -5.54
C LEU A 83 -4.15 -4.05 -5.22
N LEU A 84 -3.85 -4.94 -6.18
CA LEU A 84 -3.75 -6.37 -5.92
C LEU A 84 -2.52 -6.71 -5.08
N VAL A 85 -1.35 -6.17 -5.45
CA VAL A 85 -0.10 -6.34 -4.68
C VAL A 85 -0.30 -5.82 -3.26
N LEU A 86 -0.81 -4.59 -3.11
CA LEU A 86 -1.09 -3.97 -1.80
C LEU A 86 -2.06 -4.80 -0.96
N ALA A 87 -3.17 -5.26 -1.52
CA ALA A 87 -4.14 -6.04 -0.76
C ALA A 87 -3.61 -7.43 -0.36
N VAL A 88 -2.77 -8.05 -1.18
CA VAL A 88 -2.12 -9.34 -0.86
C VAL A 88 -1.03 -9.15 0.20
N THR A 89 -0.13 -8.17 0.06
CA THR A 89 0.91 -7.91 1.06
C THR A 89 0.34 -7.45 2.38
N GLY A 90 -0.68 -6.58 2.37
CA GLY A 90 -1.40 -6.18 3.58
C GLY A 90 -2.08 -7.37 4.27
N SER A 91 -2.68 -8.29 3.51
CA SER A 91 -3.26 -9.53 4.07
C SER A 91 -2.22 -10.40 4.78
N ILE A 92 -0.97 -10.41 4.30
CA ILE A 92 0.14 -11.16 4.91
C ILE A 92 0.70 -10.41 6.13
N TYR A 93 0.90 -9.09 6.02
CA TYR A 93 1.50 -8.26 7.06
C TYR A 93 0.64 -8.14 8.33
N LEU A 94 -0.68 -8.28 8.22
CA LEU A 94 -1.59 -8.43 9.37
C LEU A 94 -1.22 -9.60 10.31
N PHE A 95 -0.43 -10.57 9.84
CA PHE A 95 0.08 -11.69 10.62
C PHE A 95 1.55 -11.54 11.06
N LYS A 96 2.16 -10.35 10.94
CA LYS A 96 3.55 -10.08 11.36
C LYS A 96 3.86 -10.62 12.76
N GLU A 97 3.13 -10.16 13.76
CA GLU A 97 3.41 -10.49 15.16
C GLU A 97 3.33 -12.00 15.47
N PRO A 98 2.25 -12.73 15.14
CA PRO A 98 2.22 -14.18 15.38
C PRO A 98 3.23 -14.95 14.51
N PHE A 99 3.51 -14.48 13.28
CA PHE A 99 4.53 -15.11 12.43
C PHE A 99 5.93 -14.96 13.00
N GLU A 100 6.32 -13.76 13.44
CA GLU A 100 7.65 -13.53 14.01
C GLU A 100 7.81 -14.14 15.40
N ALA A 101 6.74 -14.15 16.22
CA ALA A 101 6.75 -14.83 17.51
C ALA A 101 7.01 -16.33 17.36
N TRP A 102 6.47 -16.96 16.30
CA TRP A 102 6.77 -18.35 15.95
C TRP A 102 8.14 -18.51 15.28
N ARG A 103 8.47 -17.68 14.28
CA ARG A 103 9.69 -17.85 13.46
C ARG A 103 10.96 -17.58 14.23
N TYR A 104 10.93 -16.70 15.23
CA TYR A 104 12.10 -16.28 15.99
C TYR A 104 12.02 -16.64 17.48
N GLN A 105 11.21 -17.63 17.85
CA GLN A 105 11.04 -18.09 19.24
C GLN A 105 12.36 -18.55 19.88
N ASP A 106 13.23 -19.15 19.06
CA ASP A 106 14.56 -19.67 19.35
C ASP A 106 15.53 -18.61 19.89
N VAL A 107 15.42 -17.37 19.40
CA VAL A 107 16.27 -16.25 19.86
C VAL A 107 15.51 -15.22 20.70
N ARG A 108 14.17 -15.29 20.77
CA ARG A 108 13.33 -14.32 21.48
C ARG A 108 12.88 -14.79 22.87
N THR A 109 12.88 -16.09 23.14
CA THR A 109 12.27 -16.72 24.32
C THR A 109 13.26 -17.69 24.98
N LEU A 110 13.31 -17.67 26.32
CA LEU A 110 14.16 -18.53 27.13
C LEU A 110 13.39 -19.77 27.59
N ALA A 111 14.11 -20.86 27.85
CA ALA A 111 13.52 -22.06 28.45
C ALA A 111 13.21 -21.88 29.95
N GLU A 112 14.04 -21.11 30.66
CA GLU A 112 13.94 -20.86 32.10
C GLU A 112 13.70 -19.36 32.38
N PRO A 113 12.76 -18.99 33.27
CA PRO A 113 12.51 -17.58 33.64
C PRO A 113 13.67 -16.93 34.41
N VAL A 114 14.22 -15.81 33.89
CA VAL A 114 15.27 -15.03 34.56
C VAL A 114 14.68 -14.16 35.67
N THR A 115 15.04 -14.47 36.92
CA THR A 115 14.57 -13.76 38.13
C THR A 115 15.48 -12.59 38.54
N ALA A 116 16.77 -12.67 38.24
CA ALA A 116 17.78 -11.66 38.58
C ALA A 116 18.61 -11.29 37.33
N PRO A 117 18.13 -10.34 36.50
CA PRO A 117 18.84 -9.93 35.30
C PRO A 117 20.10 -9.09 35.63
N ARG A 118 21.15 -9.31 34.84
CA ARG A 118 22.38 -8.51 34.81
C ARG A 118 22.12 -7.06 34.34
N PRO A 119 23.01 -6.10 34.60
CA PRO A 119 22.88 -4.73 34.11
C PRO A 119 22.72 -4.65 32.58
N LEU A 120 21.98 -3.67 32.07
CA LEU A 120 21.79 -3.51 30.62
C LEU A 120 23.10 -3.15 29.92
N SER A 121 23.98 -2.37 30.58
CA SER A 121 25.35 -2.11 30.14
C SER A 121 26.15 -3.37 29.81
N GLU A 122 26.09 -4.41 30.65
CA GLU A 122 26.77 -5.70 30.43
C GLU A 122 26.18 -6.45 29.22
N GLN A 123 24.85 -6.46 29.11
CA GLN A 123 24.16 -7.11 27.98
C GLN A 123 24.41 -6.38 26.65
N ILE A 124 24.55 -5.05 26.68
CA ILE A 124 24.95 -4.24 25.52
C ILE A 124 26.41 -4.53 25.15
N ALA A 125 27.31 -4.66 26.13
CA ALA A 125 28.71 -5.01 25.90
C ALA A 125 28.86 -6.42 25.27
N ALA A 126 28.04 -7.38 25.67
CA ALA A 126 27.96 -8.69 25.02
C ALA A 126 27.51 -8.59 23.54
N ALA A 127 26.47 -7.82 23.26
CA ALA A 127 26.01 -7.58 21.90
C ALA A 127 27.06 -6.84 21.02
N GLN A 128 27.73 -5.83 21.57
CA GLN A 128 28.84 -5.13 20.91
C GLN A 128 30.03 -6.07 20.66
N SER A 129 30.34 -6.98 21.58
CA SER A 129 31.39 -7.98 21.42
C SER A 129 31.08 -8.97 20.27
N ALA A 130 29.81 -9.22 19.99
CA ALA A 130 29.36 -10.05 18.88
C ALA A 130 29.37 -9.34 17.51
N ARG A 131 29.50 -8.00 17.46
CA ARG A 131 29.83 -7.19 16.27
C ARG A 131 30.68 -5.95 16.61
N PRO A 132 31.99 -6.13 16.83
CA PRO A 132 32.88 -5.03 17.20
C PRO A 132 32.85 -3.88 16.20
N GLY A 133 32.84 -2.65 16.71
CA GLY A 133 32.83 -1.42 15.90
C GLY A 133 31.48 -1.04 15.27
N THR A 134 30.40 -1.81 15.51
CA THR A 134 29.05 -1.42 15.05
C THR A 134 28.32 -0.60 16.13
N PRO A 135 27.86 0.64 15.84
CA PRO A 135 27.13 1.47 16.80
C PRO A 135 25.86 0.80 17.38
N VAL A 136 25.60 1.04 18.67
CA VAL A 136 24.35 0.60 19.33
C VAL A 136 23.30 1.70 19.18
N MET A 137 22.27 1.46 18.37
CA MET A 137 21.17 2.41 18.16
C MET A 137 20.23 2.46 19.37
N SER A 138 19.89 1.29 19.92
CA SER A 138 18.93 1.16 21.01
C SER A 138 18.92 -0.20 21.68
N VAL A 139 18.35 -0.29 22.88
CA VAL A 139 18.04 -1.54 23.58
C VAL A 139 16.55 -1.62 23.91
N ILE A 140 16.00 -2.84 23.85
CA ILE A 140 14.67 -3.18 24.35
C ILE A 140 14.85 -4.23 25.46
N PRO A 141 14.70 -3.84 26.74
CA PRO A 141 14.72 -4.77 27.88
C PRO A 141 13.58 -5.80 27.80
N PRO A 142 13.68 -6.93 28.53
CA PRO A 142 12.74 -8.02 28.40
C PRO A 142 11.38 -7.65 29.02
N THR A 143 10.28 -7.87 28.27
CA THR A 143 8.93 -7.53 28.76
C THR A 143 8.41 -8.48 29.84
N SER A 144 9.04 -9.64 30.00
CA SER A 144 8.71 -10.68 30.97
C SER A 144 9.93 -11.60 31.20
N PRO A 145 10.02 -12.33 32.33
CA PRO A 145 11.20 -13.13 32.70
C PRO A 145 11.65 -14.21 31.69
N ASP A 146 10.74 -14.68 30.85
CA ASP A 146 10.94 -15.70 29.81
C ASP A 146 11.56 -15.14 28.52
N ARG A 147 12.02 -13.88 28.50
CA ARG A 147 12.40 -13.17 27.27
C ARG A 147 13.83 -12.66 27.30
N THR A 148 14.48 -12.72 26.15
CA THR A 148 15.78 -12.08 25.88
C THR A 148 15.66 -10.56 25.79
N THR A 149 16.71 -9.85 26.17
CA THR A 149 16.94 -8.45 25.78
C THR A 149 17.26 -8.37 24.29
N ARG A 150 16.78 -7.32 23.60
CA ARG A 150 17.12 -7.05 22.19
C ARG A 150 17.95 -5.77 22.08
N VAL A 151 19.22 -5.91 21.73
CA VAL A 151 20.12 -4.79 21.42
C VAL A 151 20.14 -4.60 19.91
N ILE A 152 19.80 -3.41 19.43
CA ILE A 152 19.74 -3.10 18.00
C ILE A 152 20.99 -2.31 17.62
N LEU A 153 21.86 -2.93 16.82
CA LEU A 153 23.08 -2.34 16.27
C LEU A 153 22.80 -1.77 14.88
N GLN A 154 23.60 -0.81 14.41
CA GLN A 154 23.46 -0.22 13.07
C GLN A 154 23.52 -1.28 11.95
N GLY A 155 22.68 -1.12 10.93
CA GLY A 155 22.58 -2.01 9.77
C GLY A 155 23.37 -1.50 8.55
N SER A 156 22.96 -1.97 7.37
CA SER A 156 23.52 -1.54 6.07
C SER A 156 22.93 -0.22 5.55
N GLU A 157 21.69 0.09 5.91
CA GLU A 157 21.02 1.35 5.60
C GLU A 157 21.01 2.30 6.80
N SER A 158 20.74 3.59 6.57
CA SER A 158 20.60 4.61 7.61
C SER A 158 19.47 5.57 7.25
N GLY A 159 18.63 5.94 8.23
CA GLY A 159 17.42 6.75 8.04
C GLY A 159 16.30 6.31 9.00
N PRO A 160 15.32 7.18 9.35
CA PRO A 160 14.36 6.98 10.47
C PRO A 160 13.63 5.63 10.54
N PHE A 161 13.50 4.93 9.42
CA PHE A 161 12.84 3.63 9.28
C PHE A 161 13.77 2.48 8.82
N ALA A 162 15.08 2.74 8.75
CA ALA A 162 16.13 1.77 8.45
C ALA A 162 16.20 0.71 9.55
N GLU A 163 16.80 -0.42 9.22
CA GLU A 163 16.81 -1.59 10.09
C GLU A 163 18.21 -1.99 10.48
N GLY A 164 18.36 -2.19 11.79
CA GLY A 164 19.59 -2.61 12.40
C GLY A 164 19.72 -4.12 12.46
N ILE A 165 20.82 -4.55 13.05
CA ILE A 165 21.03 -5.94 13.43
C ILE A 165 20.57 -6.08 14.88
N SER A 166 19.41 -6.71 15.05
CA SER A 166 18.85 -7.10 16.35
C SER A 166 19.64 -8.28 16.91
N VAL A 167 20.53 -8.00 17.85
CA VAL A 167 21.23 -9.01 18.67
C VAL A 167 20.36 -9.32 19.88
N TYR A 168 20.12 -10.61 20.12
CA TYR A 168 19.35 -11.10 21.26
C TYR A 168 20.28 -11.66 22.32
N VAL A 169 20.07 -11.23 23.57
CA VAL A 169 20.94 -11.52 24.71
C VAL A 169 20.10 -12.09 25.85
N ASP A 170 20.57 -13.18 26.47
CA ASP A 170 20.01 -13.69 27.71
C ASP A 170 20.32 -12.70 28.86
N PRO A 171 19.31 -12.13 29.53
CA PRO A 171 19.53 -11.12 30.55
C PRO A 171 20.10 -11.70 31.86
N GLY A 172 20.08 -13.01 32.09
CA GLY A 172 20.65 -13.66 33.27
C GLY A 172 22.11 -14.09 33.08
N THR A 173 22.50 -14.53 31.89
CA THR A 173 23.88 -14.98 31.59
C THR A 173 24.73 -13.95 30.85
N ALA A 174 24.11 -12.97 30.19
CA ALA A 174 24.71 -12.12 29.15
C ALA A 174 25.22 -12.88 27.91
N GLU A 175 24.74 -14.11 27.67
CA GLU A 175 25.05 -14.88 26.46
C GLU A 175 24.25 -14.39 25.25
N VAL A 176 24.86 -14.41 24.06
CA VAL A 176 24.21 -13.97 22.81
C VAL A 176 23.45 -15.14 22.18
N MET A 177 22.14 -15.15 22.39
CA MET A 177 21.21 -16.20 21.90
C MET A 177 21.09 -16.21 20.38
N GLY A 178 21.32 -15.07 19.70
CA GLY A 178 21.34 -15.01 18.24
C GLY A 178 21.30 -13.60 17.68
N GLN A 179 21.29 -13.49 16.35
CA GLN A 179 21.26 -12.22 15.63
C GLN A 179 20.23 -12.29 14.49
N ILE A 180 19.48 -11.21 14.30
CA ILE A 180 18.58 -10.99 13.16
C ILE A 180 18.96 -9.67 12.49
N ASP A 181 19.30 -9.72 11.20
CA ASP A 181 19.24 -8.55 10.34
C ASP A 181 17.75 -8.21 10.12
N ASP A 182 17.27 -7.12 10.74
CA ASP A 182 15.84 -6.78 10.68
C ASP A 182 15.40 -6.44 9.23
N SER A 183 16.34 -5.99 8.37
CA SER A 183 16.06 -5.61 6.97
C SER A 183 15.80 -6.82 6.07
N ALA A 184 16.49 -7.93 6.35
CA ALA A 184 16.34 -9.19 5.63
C ALA A 184 15.12 -10.02 6.09
N THR A 185 14.33 -9.54 7.06
CA THR A 185 13.17 -10.28 7.57
C THR A 185 12.06 -10.39 6.52
N PHE A 186 11.40 -11.56 6.46
CA PHE A 186 10.30 -11.80 5.52
C PHE A 186 9.18 -10.74 5.66
N MET A 187 8.86 -10.34 6.90
CA MET A 187 7.84 -9.34 7.14
C MET A 187 8.28 -7.91 6.79
N ARG A 188 9.58 -7.56 6.84
CA ARG A 188 10.08 -6.32 6.23
C ARG A 188 9.90 -6.36 4.71
N VAL A 189 10.31 -7.43 4.04
CA VAL A 189 10.15 -7.54 2.58
C VAL A 189 8.68 -7.35 2.18
N VAL A 190 7.75 -7.97 2.90
CA VAL A 190 6.30 -7.74 2.72
C VAL A 190 5.90 -6.28 2.98
N ARG A 191 6.38 -5.64 4.06
CA ARG A 191 6.14 -4.22 4.38
C ARG A 191 6.61 -3.29 3.27
N THR A 192 7.83 -3.47 2.75
CA THR A 192 8.42 -2.56 1.75
C THR A 192 7.88 -2.82 0.34
N ILE A 193 7.38 -4.03 0.04
CA ILE A 193 6.49 -4.21 -1.13
C ILE A 193 5.17 -3.45 -0.93
N HIS A 194 4.61 -3.44 0.29
CA HIS A 194 3.35 -2.75 0.60
C HIS A 194 3.44 -1.22 0.60
N GLY A 195 4.48 -0.63 1.19
CA GLY A 195 4.67 0.83 1.18
C GLY A 195 5.23 1.35 -0.14
N GLU A 196 6.19 0.62 -0.73
CA GLU A 196 7.13 1.20 -1.70
C GLU A 196 7.39 0.30 -2.92
N LEU A 197 6.70 -0.84 -3.06
CA LEU A 197 6.89 -1.80 -4.17
C LEU A 197 8.37 -2.24 -4.38
N MET A 198 9.21 -2.21 -3.33
CA MET A 198 10.68 -2.40 -3.40
C MET A 198 11.43 -1.37 -4.27
N SER A 199 10.86 -0.18 -4.48
CA SER A 199 11.38 0.85 -5.39
C SER A 199 11.60 2.21 -4.72
N GLY A 200 11.69 2.25 -3.39
CA GLY A 200 11.92 3.46 -2.60
C GLY A 200 10.87 4.55 -2.88
N THR A 201 11.32 5.81 -2.87
CA THR A 201 10.51 6.99 -3.19
C THR A 201 9.72 6.86 -4.49
N ALA A 202 10.27 6.22 -5.53
CA ALA A 202 9.56 6.07 -6.80
C ALA A 202 8.34 5.13 -6.68
N GLY A 203 8.42 4.11 -5.82
CA GLY A 203 7.32 3.20 -5.54
C GLY A 203 6.31 3.77 -4.54
N ASP A 204 6.75 4.48 -3.50
CA ASP A 204 5.88 5.28 -2.60
C ASP A 204 4.94 6.19 -3.40
N ARG A 205 5.46 6.95 -4.37
CA ARG A 205 4.64 7.78 -5.28
C ARG A 205 3.61 6.95 -6.06
N VAL A 206 3.95 5.73 -6.50
CA VAL A 206 3.01 4.83 -7.22
C VAL A 206 1.93 4.26 -6.28
N VAL A 207 2.30 3.94 -5.04
CA VAL A 207 1.37 3.46 -4.00
C VAL A 207 0.41 4.58 -3.59
N GLU A 208 0.89 5.80 -3.35
CA GLU A 208 0.06 6.97 -3.05
C GLU A 208 -0.93 7.26 -4.21
N ILE A 209 -0.46 7.23 -5.47
CA ILE A 209 -1.32 7.35 -6.66
C ILE A 209 -2.42 6.27 -6.66
N ALA A 210 -2.06 5.00 -6.43
CA ALA A 210 -3.02 3.90 -6.42
C ALA A 210 -4.05 4.03 -5.28
N ALA A 211 -3.60 4.45 -4.10
CA ALA A 211 -4.44 4.70 -2.93
C ALA A 211 -5.45 5.84 -3.18
N CYS A 212 -4.99 7.00 -3.68
CA CYS A 212 -5.86 8.11 -4.04
C CYS A 212 -6.89 7.73 -5.11
N TRP A 213 -6.47 6.98 -6.13
CA TRP A 213 -7.39 6.42 -7.13
C TRP A 213 -8.36 5.38 -6.57
N ALA A 214 -8.02 4.64 -5.50
CA ALA A 214 -8.93 3.72 -4.83
C ALA A 214 -10.12 4.47 -4.17
N LEU A 215 -9.89 5.64 -3.55
CA LEU A 215 -10.97 6.50 -3.05
C LEU A 215 -11.92 6.92 -4.19
N ILE A 216 -11.35 7.37 -5.30
CA ILE A 216 -12.10 7.75 -6.51
C ILE A 216 -12.89 6.53 -7.06
N LEU A 217 -12.31 5.32 -7.02
CA LEU A 217 -12.96 4.08 -7.45
C LEU A 217 -14.12 3.67 -6.53
N VAL A 218 -13.99 3.80 -5.20
CA VAL A 218 -15.10 3.53 -4.27
C VAL A 218 -16.23 4.56 -4.45
N ALA A 219 -15.91 5.85 -4.56
CA ALA A 219 -16.90 6.91 -4.78
C ALA A 219 -17.66 6.72 -6.11
N THR A 220 -16.93 6.52 -7.21
CA THR A 220 -17.53 6.28 -8.53
C THR A 220 -18.27 4.94 -8.61
N GLY A 221 -17.76 3.88 -7.98
CA GLY A 221 -18.41 2.58 -7.87
C GLY A 221 -19.73 2.65 -7.10
N THR A 222 -19.77 3.41 -6.01
CA THR A 222 -20.97 3.68 -5.20
C THR A 222 -22.00 4.50 -5.99
N TYR A 223 -21.57 5.52 -6.73
CA TYR A 223 -22.44 6.25 -7.65
C TYR A 223 -23.05 5.34 -8.73
N LEU A 224 -22.24 4.49 -9.37
CA LEU A 224 -22.69 3.53 -10.39
C LEU A 224 -23.64 2.48 -9.80
N TRP A 225 -23.40 2.08 -8.55
CA TRP A 225 -24.30 1.20 -7.80
C TRP A 225 -25.65 1.87 -7.50
N TRP A 226 -25.67 3.13 -7.08
CA TRP A 226 -26.90 3.87 -6.74
C TRP A 226 -27.72 4.16 -8.00
N SER A 227 -27.11 4.79 -9.00
CA SER A 227 -27.75 5.14 -10.27
C SER A 227 -28.23 3.92 -11.06
N GLY A 228 -27.47 2.82 -11.03
CA GLY A 228 -27.81 1.54 -11.67
C GLY A 228 -28.92 0.73 -10.99
N ARG A 229 -29.55 1.22 -9.89
CA ARG A 229 -30.50 0.42 -9.10
C ARG A 229 -31.70 -0.11 -9.87
N ARG A 230 -32.29 0.70 -10.76
CA ARG A 230 -33.50 0.37 -11.54
C ARG A 230 -33.33 -0.77 -12.55
N THR A 231 -32.11 -1.22 -12.85
CA THR A 231 -31.84 -2.29 -13.84
C THR A 231 -31.32 -3.59 -13.23
N ARG A 232 -31.28 -3.73 -11.89
CA ARG A 232 -30.64 -4.87 -11.21
C ARG A 232 -31.27 -6.25 -11.48
N GLY A 233 -32.61 -6.35 -11.49
CA GLY A 233 -33.29 -7.66 -11.43
C GLY A 233 -33.10 -8.58 -12.64
N LYS A 234 -32.89 -8.03 -13.85
CA LYS A 234 -33.07 -8.76 -15.12
C LYS A 234 -31.90 -9.69 -15.54
N SER A 235 -30.88 -9.94 -14.72
CA SER A 235 -29.62 -10.57 -15.18
C SER A 235 -29.04 -11.70 -14.30
N ALA A 236 -29.54 -11.87 -13.06
CA ALA A 236 -28.87 -12.66 -12.01
C ALA A 236 -28.64 -14.15 -12.34
N ARG A 237 -29.50 -14.77 -13.16
CA ARG A 237 -29.40 -16.20 -13.54
C ARG A 237 -28.22 -16.53 -14.47
N SER A 238 -27.56 -15.54 -15.07
CA SER A 238 -26.38 -15.76 -15.93
C SER A 238 -25.07 -15.70 -15.14
N GLY A 239 -24.06 -16.49 -15.53
CA GLY A 239 -22.72 -16.42 -14.92
C GLY A 239 -22.07 -15.02 -15.02
N ARG A 240 -22.38 -14.28 -16.09
CA ARG A 240 -22.00 -12.85 -16.27
C ARG A 240 -22.71 -11.94 -15.25
N GLY A 241 -23.98 -12.22 -14.94
CA GLY A 241 -24.76 -11.53 -13.93
C GLY A 241 -24.28 -11.81 -12.49
N ARG A 242 -23.92 -13.07 -12.18
CA ARG A 242 -23.34 -13.45 -10.88
C ARG A 242 -22.04 -12.69 -10.60
N LEU A 243 -21.12 -12.65 -11.56
CA LEU A 243 -19.84 -11.92 -11.43
C LEU A 243 -20.05 -10.41 -11.19
N ARG A 244 -20.99 -9.78 -11.93
CA ARG A 244 -21.36 -8.37 -11.70
C ARG A 244 -22.03 -8.16 -10.34
N ARG A 245 -22.85 -9.11 -9.86
CA ARG A 245 -23.46 -9.02 -8.53
C ARG A 245 -22.40 -9.06 -7.45
N LEU A 246 -21.44 -9.98 -7.52
CA LEU A 246 -20.34 -10.08 -6.56
C LEU A 246 -19.60 -8.74 -6.45
N HIS A 247 -19.03 -8.24 -7.55
CA HIS A 247 -18.31 -6.96 -7.59
C HIS A 247 -19.14 -5.78 -7.03
N LEU A 248 -20.42 -5.67 -7.39
CA LEU A 248 -21.31 -4.61 -6.89
C LEU A 248 -21.71 -4.75 -5.41
N MET A 249 -21.68 -5.95 -4.83
CA MET A 249 -22.01 -6.16 -3.42
C MET A 249 -20.77 -6.03 -2.55
N THR A 250 -19.63 -6.59 -2.97
CA THR A 250 -18.32 -6.36 -2.32
C THR A 250 -17.96 -4.87 -2.30
N GLY A 251 -18.17 -4.15 -3.41
CA GLY A 251 -17.79 -2.74 -3.53
C GLY A 251 -18.57 -1.79 -2.63
N VAL A 252 -19.84 -2.10 -2.31
CA VAL A 252 -20.66 -1.27 -1.42
C VAL A 252 -20.72 -1.80 0.01
N GLY A 253 -20.58 -3.11 0.23
CA GLY A 253 -20.45 -3.68 1.57
C GLY A 253 -19.09 -3.39 2.22
N GLY A 254 -17.99 -3.55 1.46
CA GLY A 254 -16.64 -3.28 1.93
C GLY A 254 -16.14 -1.85 1.70
N GLY A 255 -16.82 -1.05 0.88
CA GLY A 255 -16.33 0.25 0.43
C GLY A 255 -15.97 1.24 1.55
N ALA A 256 -16.75 1.25 2.63
CA ALA A 256 -16.46 2.09 3.81
C ALA A 256 -15.15 1.70 4.51
N VAL A 257 -14.88 0.39 4.63
CA VAL A 257 -13.64 -0.13 5.26
C VAL A 257 -12.43 0.05 4.34
N VAL A 258 -12.61 -0.05 3.02
CA VAL A 258 -11.57 0.29 2.04
C VAL A 258 -11.23 1.79 2.07
N VAL A 259 -12.22 2.67 2.21
CA VAL A 259 -11.99 4.11 2.42
C VAL A 259 -11.25 4.36 3.74
N PHE A 260 -11.64 3.68 4.82
CA PHE A 260 -10.92 3.76 6.09
C PHE A 260 -9.46 3.32 5.96
N LEU A 261 -9.18 2.16 5.34
CA LEU A 261 -7.82 1.66 5.14
C LEU A 261 -6.96 2.66 4.35
N VAL A 262 -7.49 3.24 3.27
CA VAL A 262 -6.74 4.23 2.49
C VAL A 262 -6.49 5.51 3.30
N LEU A 263 -7.51 6.07 3.97
CA LEU A 263 -7.36 7.31 4.74
C LEU A 263 -6.47 7.15 5.99
N SER A 264 -6.35 5.92 6.53
CA SER A 264 -5.42 5.61 7.63
C SER A 264 -3.99 5.28 7.17
N GLY A 265 -3.80 4.86 5.91
CA GLY A 265 -2.47 4.61 5.33
C GLY A 265 -1.83 5.83 4.66
N LEU A 266 -2.63 6.76 4.11
CA LEU A 266 -2.12 7.98 3.46
C LEU A 266 -1.21 8.88 4.35
N PRO A 267 -1.35 8.97 5.70
CA PRO A 267 -0.41 9.70 6.56
C PRO A 267 1.06 9.24 6.49
N TRP A 268 1.34 8.05 5.94
CA TRP A 268 2.70 7.54 5.70
C TRP A 268 3.25 7.82 4.29
N SER A 269 2.43 8.34 3.36
CA SER A 269 2.85 8.58 1.98
C SER A 269 3.66 9.88 1.83
N GLY A 270 4.73 9.83 1.02
CA GLY A 270 5.73 10.90 1.00
C GLY A 270 5.35 12.22 0.28
N VAL A 271 4.12 12.39 -0.22
CA VAL A 271 3.57 13.73 -0.56
C VAL A 271 2.36 14.06 0.29
N TRP A 272 1.36 13.16 0.38
CA TRP A 272 0.14 13.48 1.11
C TRP A 272 0.35 13.45 2.64
N GLY A 273 1.05 12.43 3.15
CA GLY A 273 1.43 12.35 4.57
C GLY A 273 2.41 13.45 4.98
N ASP A 274 3.38 13.74 4.10
CA ASP A 274 4.33 14.84 4.29
C ASP A 274 3.62 16.22 4.29
N GLY A 275 2.60 16.40 3.45
CA GLY A 275 1.71 17.57 3.49
C GLY A 275 0.86 17.64 4.77
N LEU A 276 0.37 16.49 5.26
CA LEU A 276 -0.36 16.41 6.53
C LEU A 276 0.54 16.79 7.71
N GLN A 277 1.79 16.32 7.75
CA GLN A 277 2.76 16.64 8.80
C GLN A 277 3.16 18.15 8.79
N ARG A 278 3.12 18.82 7.64
CA ARG A 278 3.29 20.29 7.56
C ARG A 278 2.07 21.06 8.09
N ILE A 279 0.85 20.63 7.74
CA ILE A 279 -0.41 21.20 8.27
C ILE A 279 -0.49 21.01 9.80
N GLN A 280 -0.06 19.84 10.29
CA GLN A 280 0.17 19.52 11.70
C GLN A 280 1.04 20.59 12.37
N GLY A 281 2.29 20.76 11.92
CA GLY A 281 3.19 21.77 12.50
C GLY A 281 2.62 23.19 12.47
N SER A 282 2.02 23.61 11.35
CA SER A 282 1.53 24.99 11.18
C SER A 282 0.23 25.33 11.91
N THR A 283 -0.53 24.34 12.39
CA THR A 283 -1.84 24.57 13.06
C THR A 283 -1.79 24.43 14.57
N GLY A 284 -0.68 23.96 15.14
CA GLY A 284 -0.57 23.62 16.56
C GLY A 284 -1.48 22.48 17.03
N SER A 285 -2.31 21.90 16.15
CA SER A 285 -3.43 21.02 16.48
C SER A 285 -3.05 19.59 16.89
N THR A 286 -1.79 19.39 17.29
CA THR A 286 -1.07 18.12 17.14
C THR A 286 0.13 17.96 18.06
N ALA A 287 0.91 19.01 18.30
CA ALA A 287 2.13 18.93 19.10
C ALA A 287 1.83 19.14 20.59
N PRO A 288 2.67 18.61 21.51
CA PRO A 288 2.72 19.10 22.89
C PRO A 288 2.94 20.63 22.89
N SER A 289 1.97 21.39 23.41
CA SER A 289 2.04 22.87 23.48
C SER A 289 3.14 23.31 24.43
N ALA A 290 4.13 24.07 23.96
CA ALA A 290 5.26 24.50 24.79
C ALA A 290 4.83 25.27 26.06
N ASP A 291 3.69 25.98 25.99
CA ASP A 291 3.13 26.75 27.10
C ASP A 291 2.47 25.88 28.19
N ASP A 292 2.12 24.62 27.90
CA ASP A 292 1.50 23.69 28.85
C ASP A 292 2.52 23.01 29.80
N TYR A 293 3.83 23.29 29.64
CA TYR A 293 4.92 22.61 30.38
C TYR A 293 5.69 23.52 31.34
N PRO A 294 5.21 23.73 32.59
CA PRO A 294 5.92 24.51 33.60
C PRO A 294 7.21 23.84 34.13
N ASN A 295 7.75 22.82 33.45
CA ASN A 295 8.94 22.06 33.84
C ASN A 295 9.81 21.55 32.67
N THR A 296 9.45 21.78 31.40
CA THR A 296 10.39 21.55 30.28
C THR A 296 11.23 22.79 30.07
N SER A 297 12.51 22.63 29.75
CA SER A 297 13.40 23.74 29.41
C SER A 297 12.82 24.57 28.26
N THR A 298 12.48 25.83 28.52
CA THR A 298 12.22 26.83 27.48
C THR A 298 13.50 27.65 27.23
N PRO A 299 13.91 27.88 25.97
CA PRO A 299 13.29 27.41 24.73
C PRO A 299 13.55 25.91 24.47
N PRO A 300 12.71 25.22 23.69
CA PRO A 300 13.01 23.91 23.13
C PRO A 300 14.08 24.00 22.02
N LEU A 301 15.31 24.27 22.43
CA LEU A 301 16.55 24.01 21.69
C LEU A 301 16.83 22.49 21.78
N SER A 302 17.35 21.78 20.78
CA SER A 302 17.55 22.11 19.37
C SER A 302 17.86 20.84 18.55
N GLY A 303 17.11 20.57 17.48
CA GLY A 303 17.34 19.45 16.54
C GLY A 303 16.05 18.71 16.23
N ASP A 304 15.76 18.44 14.95
CA ASP A 304 14.55 17.72 14.55
C ASP A 304 14.69 16.22 14.86
N LEU A 305 13.63 15.55 15.34
CA LEU A 305 13.59 14.09 15.38
C LEU A 305 13.69 13.46 13.96
N SER A 306 13.43 14.24 12.90
CA SER A 306 13.71 13.83 11.52
C SER A 306 15.20 13.93 11.12
N ASP A 307 16.00 14.76 11.81
CA ASP A 307 17.47 14.80 11.64
C ASP A 307 18.18 13.61 12.32
N HIS A 308 17.49 12.91 13.24
CA HIS A 308 18.02 11.76 13.99
C HIS A 308 17.52 10.41 13.42
N PRO A 309 18.30 9.75 12.53
CA PRO A 309 17.83 8.63 11.71
C PRO A 309 17.49 7.33 12.44
N ASP A 310 17.65 7.23 13.77
CA ASP A 310 17.43 5.97 14.50
C ASP A 310 16.22 6.01 15.46
N ALA A 311 15.53 7.16 15.52
CA ALA A 311 14.55 7.54 16.54
C ALA A 311 13.43 6.49 16.77
N LYS A 312 12.68 6.12 15.72
CA LYS A 312 11.45 5.28 15.80
C LYS A 312 10.54 5.66 16.98
N VAL A 313 10.30 6.96 17.12
CA VAL A 313 9.23 7.55 17.94
C VAL A 313 7.86 7.33 17.28
N PRO A 314 6.73 7.61 17.96
CA PRO A 314 5.41 7.62 17.31
C PRO A 314 5.34 8.64 16.17
N TRP A 315 4.46 8.43 15.18
CA TRP A 315 4.28 9.30 14.00
C TRP A 315 3.99 10.76 14.38
N SER A 316 3.18 10.92 15.43
CA SER A 316 2.86 12.21 16.06
C SER A 316 4.07 12.96 16.64
N ALA A 317 5.19 12.27 16.85
CA ALA A 317 6.42 12.79 17.44
C ALA A 317 7.61 12.88 16.45
N GLU A 318 7.48 12.38 15.21
CA GLU A 318 8.57 12.33 14.22
C GLU A 318 9.24 13.67 13.88
N ARG A 319 8.56 14.80 14.17
CA ARG A 319 9.10 16.16 13.96
C ARG A 319 9.05 17.06 15.21
N LEU A 320 9.17 16.47 16.39
CA LEU A 320 9.30 17.25 17.64
C LEU A 320 10.78 17.54 17.93
N PRO A 321 11.11 18.71 18.50
CA PRO A 321 12.50 19.06 18.79
C PRO A 321 13.06 18.26 19.97
N VAL A 322 14.30 17.79 19.82
CA VAL A 322 15.04 17.09 20.88
C VAL A 322 15.78 18.08 21.79
N PRO A 323 15.63 18.00 23.13
CA PRO A 323 16.46 18.77 24.04
C PRO A 323 17.89 18.19 24.11
N PRO A 324 18.96 19.02 24.15
CA PRO A 324 20.31 18.54 24.36
C PRO A 324 20.54 18.10 25.83
N SER A 325 21.53 17.23 26.04
CA SER A 325 22.14 17.04 27.37
C SER A 325 23.23 18.07 27.64
N GLY A 326 23.35 18.49 28.90
CA GLY A 326 24.40 19.40 29.37
C GLY A 326 24.30 20.86 28.91
N ASP A 327 25.19 21.70 29.44
CA ASP A 327 25.28 23.13 29.11
C ASP A 327 26.10 23.38 27.82
N GLU A 328 26.14 24.64 27.36
CA GLU A 328 26.54 25.10 26.00
C GLU A 328 27.99 24.82 25.54
N HIS A 329 28.77 23.98 26.24
CA HIS A 329 30.20 23.74 25.96
C HIS A 329 30.55 22.28 25.62
N ALA A 330 29.55 21.40 25.47
CA ALA A 330 29.74 20.04 24.99
C ALA A 330 30.14 20.00 23.50
N GLY A 331 31.34 19.49 23.21
CA GLY A 331 32.00 19.62 21.91
C GLY A 331 31.37 18.86 20.73
N HIS A 332 31.72 19.28 19.51
CA HIS A 332 31.15 18.79 18.24
C HIS A 332 31.67 17.40 17.77
N GLY A 333 31.76 16.42 18.67
CA GLY A 333 32.17 15.05 18.35
C GLY A 333 30.97 14.15 18.01
N SER A 334 30.90 13.60 16.80
CA SER A 334 29.91 12.59 16.42
C SER A 334 30.44 11.17 16.67
N SER A 335 30.03 10.56 17.79
CA SER A 335 30.30 9.16 18.12
C SER A 335 29.00 8.43 18.47
N ALA A 336 28.15 8.28 17.45
CA ALA A 336 26.86 7.61 17.53
C ALA A 336 26.96 6.21 18.15
N GLY A 337 26.03 5.88 19.04
CA GLY A 337 25.95 4.57 19.69
C GLY A 337 27.12 4.21 20.61
N VAL A 338 27.95 5.19 21.00
CA VAL A 338 28.98 5.06 22.04
C VAL A 338 28.66 6.04 23.17
N LEU A 339 28.56 5.52 24.40
CA LEU A 339 28.30 6.35 25.57
C LEU A 339 29.50 7.26 25.86
N GLN A 340 29.22 8.53 26.11
CA GLN A 340 30.25 9.55 26.32
C GLN A 340 30.89 9.41 27.70
N PRO A 341 32.14 9.86 27.91
CA PRO A 341 32.74 9.90 29.24
C PRO A 341 31.85 10.66 30.24
N GLY A 342 31.55 10.02 31.37
CA GLY A 342 30.66 10.56 32.40
C GLY A 342 29.15 10.38 32.13
N ALA A 343 28.74 9.82 30.99
CA ALA A 343 27.35 9.47 30.75
C ALA A 343 26.91 8.32 31.67
N LEU A 344 25.66 8.37 32.14
CA LEU A 344 25.04 7.34 32.97
C LEU A 344 24.87 6.03 32.18
N PRO A 345 24.99 4.85 32.83
CA PRO A 345 24.58 3.58 32.23
C PRO A 345 23.10 3.58 31.83
N VAL A 346 22.74 2.79 30.82
CA VAL A 346 21.40 2.77 30.22
C VAL A 346 20.33 2.37 31.25
N GLU A 347 20.65 1.43 32.13
CA GLU A 347 19.82 1.01 33.26
C GLU A 347 19.56 2.13 34.28
N ALA A 348 20.52 3.05 34.49
CA ALA A 348 20.35 4.18 35.40
C ALA A 348 19.45 5.27 34.79
N ALA A 349 19.62 5.58 33.50
CA ALA A 349 18.73 6.50 32.78
C ALA A 349 17.29 5.94 32.70
N LEU A 350 17.13 4.64 32.45
CA LEU A 350 15.84 3.96 32.48
C LEU A 350 15.22 3.96 33.90
N ALA A 351 16.01 3.73 34.95
CA ALA A 351 15.54 3.80 36.32
C ALA A 351 15.05 5.21 36.71
N ALA A 352 15.75 6.26 36.27
CA ALA A 352 15.36 7.65 36.49
C ALA A 352 14.07 8.04 35.74
N ALA A 353 13.85 7.47 34.54
CA ALA A 353 12.62 7.66 33.78
C ALA A 353 11.41 6.89 34.33
N LYS A 354 11.64 5.73 34.97
CA LYS A 354 10.58 4.79 35.41
C LYS A 354 9.44 5.43 36.23
N PRO A 355 9.67 6.37 37.18
CA PRO A 355 8.59 7.05 37.91
C PRO A 355 7.73 7.99 37.06
N ARG A 356 8.15 8.35 35.84
CA ARG A 356 7.40 9.19 34.90
C ARG A 356 6.61 8.39 33.86
N ILE A 357 6.84 7.09 33.74
CA ILE A 357 6.14 6.21 32.79
C ILE A 357 4.73 5.90 33.33
N ARG A 358 3.69 6.38 32.65
CA ARG A 358 2.32 6.38 33.19
C ARG A 358 1.52 5.11 32.91
N GLN A 359 1.71 4.46 31.75
CA GLN A 359 0.83 3.36 31.29
C GLN A 359 1.61 2.24 30.54
N CYS A 360 2.66 1.69 31.13
CA CYS A 360 3.44 0.60 30.54
C CYS A 360 3.55 -0.61 31.49
N PRO A 361 2.47 -1.39 31.70
CA PRO A 361 2.54 -2.61 32.49
C PRO A 361 3.34 -3.71 31.77
N ALA A 362 4.01 -4.55 32.55
CA ALA A 362 4.81 -5.67 32.06
C ALA A 362 4.01 -6.63 31.15
N ALA A 363 4.71 -7.33 30.25
CA ALA A 363 4.19 -8.17 29.16
C ALA A 363 3.26 -7.48 28.12
N ALA A 364 2.64 -6.34 28.42
CA ALA A 364 1.71 -5.65 27.52
C ALA A 364 2.36 -4.53 26.69
N CYS A 365 3.44 -3.94 27.20
CA CYS A 365 4.12 -2.77 26.65
C CYS A 365 5.62 -3.02 26.50
N ASP A 366 6.18 -2.64 25.35
CA ASP A 366 7.61 -2.68 25.07
C ASP A 366 8.25 -1.32 25.43
N VAL A 367 9.45 -1.33 25.99
CA VAL A 367 10.22 -0.09 26.24
C VAL A 367 11.45 -0.09 25.34
N LYS A 368 11.51 0.81 24.36
CA LYS A 368 12.72 1.07 23.57
C LYS A 368 13.49 2.21 24.21
N VAL A 369 14.73 1.95 24.64
CA VAL A 369 15.68 2.98 25.08
C VAL A 369 16.69 3.21 23.97
N LEU A 370 16.68 4.40 23.39
CA LEU A 370 17.71 4.85 22.45
C LEU A 370 18.88 5.45 23.21
N LEU A 371 20.08 5.21 22.71
CA LEU A 371 21.29 5.80 23.26
C LEU A 371 21.44 7.26 22.76
N PRO A 372 22.13 8.13 23.51
CA PRO A 372 22.48 9.46 23.04
C PRO A 372 23.45 9.39 21.86
N ASP A 373 23.28 10.31 20.89
CA ASP A 373 24.27 10.57 19.85
C ASP A 373 25.17 11.75 20.25
N GLY A 374 26.46 11.46 20.44
CA GLY A 374 27.49 12.44 20.80
C GLY A 374 27.31 13.14 22.16
N PRO A 375 28.18 14.13 22.49
CA PRO A 375 28.18 14.86 23.77
C PRO A 375 26.91 15.63 24.12
N ARG A 376 26.03 15.93 23.15
CA ARG A 376 24.76 16.64 23.38
C ARG A 376 23.52 15.76 23.20
N GLY A 377 23.65 14.50 22.79
CA GLY A 377 22.52 13.59 22.68
C GLY A 377 21.83 13.31 24.01
N VAL A 378 20.60 12.80 23.97
CA VAL A 378 19.81 12.38 25.14
C VAL A 378 19.39 10.93 25.01
N TYR A 379 19.21 10.25 26.15
CA TYR A 379 18.48 8.99 26.16
C TYR A 379 17.02 9.24 25.80
N THR A 380 16.57 8.69 24.67
CA THR A 380 15.16 8.78 24.25
C THR A 380 14.45 7.47 24.55
N ILE A 381 13.48 7.51 25.45
CA ILE A 381 12.76 6.34 25.95
C ILE A 381 11.34 6.38 25.39
N VAL A 382 11.01 5.39 24.54
CA VAL A 382 9.69 5.25 23.90
C VAL A 382 9.00 4.03 24.50
N THR A 383 7.83 4.23 25.12
CA THR A 383 7.00 3.14 25.63
C THR A 383 5.92 2.77 24.61
N GLY A 384 6.11 1.67 23.91
CA GLY A 384 5.20 1.18 22.86
C GLY A 384 4.25 0.12 23.39
N HIS A 385 3.01 0.50 23.74
CA HIS A 385 1.99 -0.50 24.04
C HIS A 385 1.50 -1.16 22.73
N ARG A 386 1.72 -2.48 22.60
CA ARG A 386 1.48 -3.25 21.37
C ARG A 386 0.08 -3.06 20.74
N ARG A 387 -0.96 -2.79 21.54
CA ARG A 387 -2.34 -2.59 21.05
C ARG A 387 -2.88 -1.17 21.21
N ASP A 388 -2.47 -0.42 22.22
CA ASP A 388 -3.08 0.88 22.53
C ASP A 388 -2.12 2.05 22.34
N PRO A 389 -2.25 2.84 21.25
CA PRO A 389 -1.41 4.02 21.06
C PRO A 389 -1.74 5.15 22.07
N SER A 390 -2.85 5.07 22.82
CA SER A 390 -3.14 6.02 23.90
C SER A 390 -2.39 5.76 25.21
N ALA A 391 -1.72 4.61 25.32
CA ALA A 391 -0.77 4.32 26.38
C ALA A 391 0.69 4.64 25.98
N ALA A 392 0.92 5.16 24.76
CA ALA A 392 2.26 5.52 24.30
C ALA A 392 2.76 6.81 24.96
N GLN A 393 4.06 6.83 25.26
CA GLN A 393 4.75 7.94 25.90
C GLN A 393 6.19 7.99 25.38
N THR A 394 6.72 9.18 25.14
CA THR A 394 8.14 9.43 24.87
C THR A 394 8.71 10.29 25.98
N LEU A 395 9.94 9.98 26.40
CA LEU A 395 10.68 10.71 27.42
C LEU A 395 12.09 10.97 26.92
N HIS A 396 12.60 12.18 27.10
CA HIS A 396 14.00 12.52 26.87
C HIS A 396 14.68 12.71 28.22
N VAL A 397 15.79 12.01 28.42
CA VAL A 397 16.55 11.99 29.69
C VAL A 397 17.98 12.46 29.41
N ASP A 398 18.42 13.46 30.17
CA ASP A 398 19.78 13.97 30.12
C ASP A 398 20.80 12.87 30.44
N GLN A 399 21.80 12.69 29.57
CA GLN A 399 22.71 11.55 29.62
C GLN A 399 23.67 11.58 30.82
N TYR A 400 23.85 12.74 31.48
CA TYR A 400 24.83 12.94 32.56
C TYR A 400 24.18 13.01 33.95
N SER A 401 23.06 13.72 34.06
CA SER A 401 22.33 13.97 35.31
C SER A 401 21.16 13.02 35.54
N GLY A 402 20.70 12.30 34.50
CA GLY A 402 19.53 11.43 34.58
C GLY A 402 18.20 12.18 34.73
N ARG A 403 18.21 13.52 34.62
CA ARG A 403 16.99 14.34 34.68
C ARG A 403 16.13 14.08 33.45
N VAL A 404 14.87 13.71 33.66
CA VAL A 404 13.86 13.71 32.60
C VAL A 404 13.62 15.16 32.17
N LEU A 405 14.12 15.54 30.99
CA LEU A 405 14.04 16.91 30.44
C LEU A 405 12.66 17.20 29.85
N VAL A 406 12.09 16.20 29.17
CA VAL A 406 10.81 16.28 28.46
C VAL A 406 10.08 14.96 28.61
N SER A 407 8.75 15.00 28.76
CA SER A 407 7.90 13.82 28.64
C SER A 407 6.53 14.18 28.08
N TYR A 408 6.12 13.49 27.01
CA TYR A 408 4.83 13.66 26.36
C TYR A 408 4.26 12.31 25.91
N GLY A 409 2.96 12.27 25.67
CA GLY A 409 2.25 11.10 25.16
C GLY A 409 0.81 11.46 24.82
N TRP A 410 -0.13 10.55 25.09
CA TRP A 410 -1.50 10.71 24.63
C TRP A 410 -2.27 11.89 25.23
N ALA A 411 -2.03 12.33 26.47
CA ALA A 411 -2.74 13.50 26.98
C ALA A 411 -2.35 14.74 26.15
N GLU A 412 -1.06 14.84 25.89
CA GLU A 412 -0.32 15.93 25.25
C GLU A 412 -0.50 16.03 23.72
N TYR A 413 -0.90 14.94 23.04
CA TYR A 413 -1.16 14.95 21.60
C TYR A 413 -2.45 15.69 21.23
N GLY A 414 -2.40 16.55 20.21
CA GLY A 414 -3.60 17.19 19.67
C GLY A 414 -4.52 16.25 18.88
N VAL A 415 -5.72 16.72 18.51
CA VAL A 415 -6.81 15.86 17.97
C VAL A 415 -6.42 15.15 16.68
N MET A 416 -5.67 15.78 15.77
CA MET A 416 -5.27 15.15 14.51
C MET A 416 -4.20 14.07 14.72
N ALA A 417 -3.24 14.31 15.62
CA ALA A 417 -2.25 13.32 16.04
C ALA A 417 -2.94 12.09 16.66
N LYS A 418 -3.87 12.32 17.59
CA LYS A 418 -4.73 11.28 18.19
C LYS A 418 -5.49 10.46 17.14
N ALA A 419 -6.04 11.12 16.13
CA ALA A 419 -6.79 10.46 15.05
C ALA A 419 -5.89 9.58 14.16
N VAL A 420 -4.69 10.05 13.80
CA VAL A 420 -3.74 9.28 12.99
C VAL A 420 -3.20 8.06 13.74
N GLU A 421 -2.75 8.23 14.99
CA GLU A 421 -2.21 7.13 15.81
C GLU A 421 -3.24 6.00 16.04
N GLN A 422 -4.51 6.33 16.28
CA GLN A 422 -5.58 5.32 16.37
C GLN A 422 -5.90 4.73 14.99
N GLY A 423 -5.87 5.55 13.92
CA GLY A 423 -6.02 5.09 12.54
C GLY A 423 -4.98 4.04 12.15
N ILE A 424 -3.72 4.27 12.52
CA ILE A 424 -2.60 3.34 12.37
C ILE A 424 -2.86 2.03 13.11
N ALA A 425 -3.14 2.08 14.42
CA ALA A 425 -3.38 0.86 15.22
C ALA A 425 -4.61 0.07 14.76
N LEU A 426 -5.60 0.73 14.14
CA LEU A 426 -6.75 0.09 13.50
C LEU A 426 -6.36 -0.53 12.14
N HIS A 427 -5.63 0.19 11.28
CA HIS A 427 -5.15 -0.28 9.97
C HIS A 427 -4.29 -1.54 10.10
N GLU A 428 -3.35 -1.56 11.04
CA GLU A 428 -2.45 -2.67 11.34
C GLU A 428 -3.15 -3.89 11.99
N GLY A 429 -4.48 -3.89 12.11
CA GLY A 429 -5.24 -4.99 12.71
C GLY A 429 -5.12 -5.11 14.24
N ARG A 430 -4.20 -4.39 14.89
CA ARG A 430 -3.82 -4.63 16.30
C ARG A 430 -4.72 -4.04 17.38
N ARG A 431 -5.41 -2.91 17.14
CA ARG A 431 -6.10 -2.11 18.18
C ARG A 431 -7.03 -2.92 19.10
N TYR A 432 -7.92 -3.73 18.52
CA TYR A 432 -8.85 -4.61 19.23
C TYR A 432 -8.53 -6.10 19.01
N GLY A 433 -7.25 -6.42 18.78
CA GLY A 433 -6.79 -7.79 18.55
C GLY A 433 -7.52 -8.49 17.40
N THR A 434 -7.82 -9.77 17.58
CA THR A 434 -8.37 -10.67 16.54
C THR A 434 -9.62 -10.12 15.84
N ALA A 435 -10.49 -9.39 16.55
CA ALA A 435 -11.68 -8.79 15.94
C ALA A 435 -11.33 -7.75 14.88
N ASN A 436 -10.34 -6.88 15.16
CA ASN A 436 -9.89 -5.86 14.23
C ASN A 436 -9.06 -6.47 13.08
N LEU A 437 -8.21 -7.47 13.38
CA LEU A 437 -7.50 -8.26 12.36
C LEU A 437 -8.47 -8.88 11.34
N ILE A 438 -9.56 -9.50 11.81
CA ILE A 438 -10.58 -10.12 10.93
C ILE A 438 -11.26 -9.07 10.03
N VAL A 439 -11.56 -7.87 10.56
CA VAL A 439 -12.16 -6.78 9.78
C VAL A 439 -11.20 -6.29 8.69
N MET A 440 -9.93 -6.05 9.01
CA MET A 440 -8.94 -5.58 8.03
C MET A 440 -8.61 -6.65 6.98
N LEU A 441 -8.46 -7.92 7.40
CA LEU A 441 -8.30 -9.05 6.48
C LEU A 441 -9.52 -9.18 5.54
N GLY A 442 -10.73 -9.03 6.08
CA GLY A 442 -11.97 -9.01 5.29
C GLY A 442 -12.01 -7.88 4.26
N ALA A 443 -11.48 -6.70 4.60
CA ALA A 443 -11.36 -5.57 3.68
C ALA A 443 -10.29 -5.80 2.59
N CYS A 444 -9.14 -6.39 2.93
CA CYS A 444 -8.14 -6.81 1.94
C CYS A 444 -8.68 -7.87 0.98
N LEU A 445 -9.37 -8.90 1.49
CA LEU A 445 -10.06 -9.92 0.68
C LEU A 445 -11.17 -9.32 -0.20
N ALA A 446 -11.88 -8.29 0.30
CA ALA A 446 -12.84 -7.52 -0.49
C ALA A 446 -12.15 -6.75 -1.63
N LEU A 447 -10.99 -6.13 -1.39
CA LEU A 447 -10.22 -5.41 -2.40
C LEU A 447 -9.63 -6.36 -3.47
N ILE A 448 -9.06 -7.50 -3.07
CA ILE A 448 -8.65 -8.59 -3.98
C ILE A 448 -9.85 -9.04 -4.83
N THR A 449 -10.99 -9.27 -4.21
CA THR A 449 -12.23 -9.66 -4.90
C THR A 449 -12.66 -8.58 -5.91
N LEU A 450 -12.59 -7.29 -5.56
CA LEU A 450 -12.94 -6.19 -6.46
C LEU A 450 -12.02 -6.15 -7.69
N VAL A 451 -10.70 -6.25 -7.48
CA VAL A 451 -9.71 -6.26 -8.57
C VAL A 451 -9.91 -7.47 -9.48
N VAL A 452 -9.92 -8.69 -8.92
CA VAL A 452 -10.04 -9.93 -9.69
C VAL A 452 -11.36 -9.98 -10.46
N THR A 453 -12.48 -9.61 -9.84
CA THR A 453 -13.78 -9.59 -10.53
C THR A 453 -13.88 -8.47 -11.57
N GLY A 454 -13.24 -7.31 -11.34
CA GLY A 454 -13.14 -6.21 -12.30
C GLY A 454 -12.35 -6.62 -13.56
N ALA A 455 -11.12 -7.11 -13.36
CA ALA A 455 -10.26 -7.61 -14.43
C ALA A 455 -10.92 -8.76 -15.22
N TRP A 456 -11.58 -9.69 -14.53
CA TRP A 456 -12.27 -10.81 -15.18
C TRP A 456 -13.52 -10.36 -15.97
N MET A 457 -14.25 -9.35 -15.47
CA MET A 457 -15.33 -8.71 -16.23
C MET A 457 -14.81 -8.00 -17.47
N TRP A 458 -13.67 -7.30 -17.40
CA TRP A 458 -13.03 -6.68 -18.56
C TRP A 458 -12.60 -7.71 -19.59
N TRP A 459 -11.86 -8.75 -19.18
CA TRP A 459 -11.37 -9.80 -20.10
C TRP A 459 -12.52 -10.50 -20.83
N LYS A 460 -13.66 -10.72 -20.15
CA LYS A 460 -14.89 -11.30 -20.74
C LYS A 460 -15.74 -10.31 -21.56
N ARG A 461 -15.35 -9.03 -21.66
CA ARG A 461 -16.09 -7.95 -22.36
C ARG A 461 -15.30 -7.23 -23.45
N ARG A 462 -13.97 -7.22 -23.40
CA ARG A 462 -13.14 -6.48 -24.36
C ARG A 462 -13.37 -6.98 -25.80
N PRO A 463 -13.77 -6.12 -26.75
CA PRO A 463 -13.85 -6.51 -28.16
C PRO A 463 -12.46 -6.81 -28.72
N ARG A 464 -12.34 -7.71 -29.71
CA ARG A 464 -11.08 -7.86 -30.45
C ARG A 464 -10.69 -6.51 -31.06
N GLY A 465 -9.46 -6.05 -30.79
CA GLY A 465 -8.93 -4.76 -31.25
C GLY A 465 -9.42 -3.51 -30.51
N ARG A 466 -10.17 -3.61 -29.40
CA ARG A 466 -10.58 -2.43 -28.60
C ARG A 466 -10.51 -2.66 -27.09
N ALA A 467 -10.20 -1.60 -26.33
CA ALA A 467 -10.16 -1.62 -24.87
C ALA A 467 -11.52 -1.96 -24.22
N GLY A 468 -12.63 -1.64 -24.90
CA GLY A 468 -14.00 -1.94 -24.45
C GLY A 468 -14.67 -0.85 -23.60
N ALA A 469 -14.05 0.32 -23.49
CA ALA A 469 -14.58 1.47 -22.75
C ALA A 469 -15.87 2.04 -23.39
N PRO A 470 -16.81 2.60 -22.60
CA PRO A 470 -17.95 3.35 -23.14
C PRO A 470 -17.52 4.62 -23.88
N ALA A 471 -18.40 5.10 -24.77
CA ALA A 471 -18.18 6.32 -25.54
C ALA A 471 -17.99 7.58 -24.67
N ARG A 472 -17.19 8.54 -25.17
CA ARG A 472 -16.98 9.87 -24.59
C ARG A 472 -18.31 10.65 -24.46
N ALA A 473 -18.34 11.67 -23.60
CA ALA A 473 -19.48 12.61 -23.54
C ALA A 473 -19.42 13.64 -24.68
N THR A 474 -20.60 13.99 -25.17
CA THR A 474 -20.87 15.02 -26.19
C THR A 474 -21.42 16.34 -25.61
N ASP A 475 -21.86 16.33 -24.35
CA ASP A 475 -22.48 17.49 -23.66
C ASP A 475 -21.41 18.28 -22.89
N ARG A 476 -21.37 19.60 -23.15
CA ARG A 476 -20.49 20.55 -22.48
C ARG A 476 -20.78 20.66 -20.98
N ARG A 477 -22.04 20.66 -20.54
CA ARG A 477 -22.38 20.81 -19.09
C ARG A 477 -21.87 19.62 -18.28
N THR A 478 -22.10 18.41 -18.77
CA THR A 478 -21.54 17.16 -18.20
C THR A 478 -20.00 17.19 -18.21
N ALA A 479 -19.38 17.67 -19.29
CA ALA A 479 -17.92 17.75 -19.37
C ALA A 479 -17.32 18.72 -18.35
N TYR A 480 -17.83 19.95 -18.25
CA TYR A 480 -17.36 20.94 -17.27
C TYR A 480 -17.56 20.45 -15.83
N GLY A 481 -18.73 19.91 -15.48
CA GLY A 481 -18.97 19.39 -14.13
C GLY A 481 -18.02 18.25 -13.72
N VAL A 482 -17.64 17.39 -14.68
CA VAL A 482 -16.61 16.37 -14.44
C VAL A 482 -15.22 17.01 -14.28
N MET A 483 -14.86 17.99 -15.11
CA MET A 483 -13.59 18.72 -14.97
C MET A 483 -13.47 19.45 -13.62
N THR A 484 -14.54 20.07 -13.12
CA THR A 484 -14.54 20.71 -11.79
C THR A 484 -14.31 19.69 -10.67
N ILE A 485 -14.99 18.53 -10.73
CA ILE A 485 -14.78 17.44 -9.75
C ILE A 485 -13.34 16.89 -9.85
N MET A 486 -12.81 16.74 -11.06
CA MET A 486 -11.43 16.29 -11.29
C MET A 486 -10.40 17.30 -10.75
N ALA A 487 -10.64 18.60 -10.88
CA ALA A 487 -9.78 19.64 -10.32
C ALA A 487 -9.81 19.66 -8.79
N LEU A 488 -11.00 19.58 -8.18
CA LEU A 488 -11.15 19.53 -6.71
C LEU A 488 -10.47 18.29 -6.11
N LEU A 489 -10.64 17.12 -6.75
CA LEU A 489 -9.93 15.89 -6.36
C LEU A 489 -8.42 16.00 -6.58
N GLY A 490 -7.98 16.68 -7.63
CA GLY A 490 -6.55 16.91 -7.90
C GLY A 490 -5.88 17.89 -6.94
N LEU A 491 -6.62 18.83 -6.35
CA LEU A 491 -6.14 19.69 -5.26
C LEU A 491 -6.06 18.94 -3.93
N LEU A 492 -7.02 18.05 -3.64
CA LEU A 492 -7.05 17.23 -2.42
C LEU A 492 -6.03 16.07 -2.46
N PHE A 493 -5.72 15.56 -3.65
CA PHE A 493 -4.81 14.44 -3.88
C PHE A 493 -3.83 14.79 -5.02
N PRO A 494 -2.73 15.53 -4.73
CA PRO A 494 -1.86 16.13 -5.74
C PRO A 494 -1.34 15.15 -6.81
N LEU A 495 -0.84 13.98 -6.41
CA LEU A 495 -0.32 12.99 -7.37
C LEU A 495 -1.43 12.40 -8.25
N ALA A 496 -2.62 12.14 -7.69
CA ALA A 496 -3.77 11.74 -8.50
C ALA A 496 -4.14 12.84 -9.50
N GLY A 497 -4.18 14.11 -9.06
CA GLY A 497 -4.38 15.28 -9.92
C GLY A 497 -3.39 15.36 -11.09
N ILE A 498 -2.10 15.14 -10.81
CA ILE A 498 -1.05 15.09 -11.83
C ILE A 498 -1.28 13.95 -12.83
N THR A 499 -1.59 12.73 -12.38
CA THR A 499 -1.91 11.61 -13.30
C THR A 499 -3.18 11.87 -14.12
N MET A 500 -4.19 12.52 -13.53
CA MET A 500 -5.42 12.90 -14.21
C MET A 500 -5.16 13.96 -15.30
N ALA A 501 -4.32 14.96 -15.01
CA ALA A 501 -3.87 15.94 -15.99
C ALA A 501 -3.04 15.29 -17.12
N ALA A 502 -2.12 14.39 -16.79
CA ALA A 502 -1.31 13.65 -17.77
C ALA A 502 -2.17 12.80 -18.72
N VAL A 503 -3.20 12.10 -18.21
CA VAL A 503 -4.15 11.33 -19.03
C VAL A 503 -4.98 12.25 -19.96
N LEU A 504 -5.39 13.43 -19.49
CA LEU A 504 -6.08 14.42 -20.32
C LEU A 504 -5.17 15.03 -21.41
N LEU A 505 -3.91 15.29 -21.08
CA LEU A 505 -2.90 15.77 -22.02
C LEU A 505 -2.58 14.71 -23.09
N LEU A 506 -2.47 13.43 -22.71
CA LEU A 506 -2.33 12.30 -23.63
C LEU A 506 -3.55 12.14 -24.55
N ASP A 507 -4.77 12.32 -24.04
CA ASP A 507 -5.99 12.31 -24.85
C ASP A 507 -5.96 13.43 -25.90
N TRP A 508 -5.53 14.63 -25.52
CA TRP A 508 -5.46 15.80 -26.41
C TRP A 508 -4.32 15.75 -27.43
N LEU A 509 -3.11 15.36 -27.02
CA LEU A 509 -1.94 15.28 -27.90
C LEU A 509 -1.95 14.03 -28.79
N VAL A 510 -2.30 12.87 -28.25
CA VAL A 510 -2.07 11.57 -28.92
C VAL A 510 -3.40 10.96 -29.40
N LEU A 511 -4.34 10.71 -28.49
CA LEU A 511 -5.55 9.93 -28.82
C LEU A 511 -6.53 10.66 -29.76
N ARG A 512 -6.49 12.00 -29.80
CA ARG A 512 -7.25 12.81 -30.77
C ARG A 512 -6.54 13.02 -32.10
N ARG A 513 -5.19 12.95 -32.13
CA ARG A 513 -4.40 13.20 -33.35
C ARG A 513 -4.05 11.93 -34.14
N ILE A 514 -4.09 10.75 -33.51
CA ILE A 514 -3.75 9.46 -34.15
C ILE A 514 -5.00 8.57 -34.30
N PRO A 515 -5.60 8.45 -35.51
CA PRO A 515 -6.81 7.64 -35.75
C PRO A 515 -6.66 6.13 -35.49
N ALA A 516 -5.42 5.62 -35.41
CA ALA A 516 -5.15 4.25 -34.97
C ALA A 516 -5.36 4.08 -33.45
N ALA A 517 -4.77 4.97 -32.64
CA ALA A 517 -4.93 4.95 -31.18
C ALA A 517 -6.39 5.26 -30.76
N ALA A 518 -7.05 6.20 -31.45
CA ALA A 518 -8.47 6.48 -31.29
C ALA A 518 -9.35 5.22 -31.46
N ARG A 519 -9.06 4.36 -32.45
CA ARG A 519 -9.82 3.13 -32.70
C ARG A 519 -9.69 2.09 -31.58
N VAL A 520 -8.58 2.09 -30.84
CA VAL A 520 -8.33 1.15 -29.72
C VAL A 520 -9.03 1.62 -28.44
N PHE A 521 -8.94 2.90 -28.09
CA PHE A 521 -9.44 3.42 -26.82
C PHE A 521 -10.85 4.04 -26.89
N GLY A 522 -11.31 4.49 -28.06
CA GLY A 522 -12.67 5.00 -28.31
C GLY A 522 -12.86 6.48 -27.98
#